data_AF-A0A2A8CX86-F1
#
_entry.id   AF-A0A2A8CX86-F1
#
_cell.length_a   1.000
_cell.length_b   1.000
_cell.length_c   1.000
_cell.angle_alpha   90.00
_cell.angle_beta   90.00
_cell.angle_gamma   90.00
#
_symmetry.space_group_name_H-M   'P 1'
#
loop_
_entity.id
_entity.type
_entity.pdbx_description
1 polymer ?
#
loop_
_entity_poly.entity_id
_entity_poly.type
_entity_poly.pdbx_seq_one_letter_code
_entity_poly.pdbx_strand_id
1 'polypeptide(L)'
;MPAFDLENFAHRLISETLFYDGEYGLVGSLSLIDVEANKEMYIASFMPDDGTLLIEEATEWESEIDIEDDADVAYRLAVESTEYGSYDIPEVASGAMLALAKEHDLLPSFTVLFEDEEL
;
A
#
# COMPACT_ATOMS: atom_id res chain seq x y z
N MET A 1 32.58 -7.88 -2.33
CA MET A 1 31.29 -7.29 -1.91
C MET A 1 30.19 -8.03 -2.66
N PRO A 2 29.05 -8.33 -2.05
CA PRO A 2 27.91 -8.88 -2.77
C PRO A 2 27.51 -7.93 -3.91
N ALA A 3 27.03 -8.49 -5.02
CA ALA A 3 26.48 -7.70 -6.12
C ALA A 3 25.16 -7.05 -5.67
N PHE A 4 24.86 -5.86 -6.18
CA PHE A 4 23.57 -5.23 -5.93
C PHE A 4 22.44 -6.07 -6.54
N ASP A 5 21.41 -6.33 -5.74
CA ASP A 5 20.21 -7.05 -6.11
C ASP A 5 19.00 -6.12 -5.94
N LEU A 6 18.49 -5.60 -7.06
CA LEU A 6 17.38 -4.66 -7.07
C LEU A 6 16.09 -5.30 -6.54
N GLU A 7 15.87 -6.58 -6.83
CA GLU A 7 14.65 -7.28 -6.44
C GLU A 7 14.65 -7.52 -4.93
N ASN A 8 15.76 -7.98 -4.37
CA ASN A 8 15.91 -8.11 -2.93
C ASN A 8 15.82 -6.74 -2.22
N PHE A 9 16.40 -5.69 -2.81
CA PHE A 9 16.33 -4.34 -2.27
C PHE A 9 14.89 -3.81 -2.21
N ALA A 10 14.14 -3.92 -3.31
CA ALA A 10 12.73 -3.48 -3.36
C ALA A 10 11.85 -4.30 -2.40
N HIS A 11 12.04 -5.62 -2.40
CA HIS A 11 11.33 -6.53 -1.50
C HIS A 11 11.54 -6.18 -0.02
N ARG A 12 12.78 -5.86 0.37
CA ARG A 12 13.10 -5.38 1.72
C ARG A 12 12.41 -4.06 2.03
N LEU A 13 12.49 -3.07 1.14
CA LEU A 13 11.85 -1.77 1.38
C LEU A 13 10.34 -1.88 1.56
N ILE A 14 9.66 -2.64 0.70
CA ILE A 14 8.21 -2.86 0.82
C ILE A 14 7.88 -3.54 2.15
N SER A 15 8.67 -4.55 2.54
CA SER A 15 8.46 -5.25 3.82
C SER A 15 8.56 -4.30 5.03
N GLU A 16 9.47 -3.34 5.00
CA GLU A 16 9.67 -2.38 6.08
C GLU A 16 8.63 -1.25 6.09
N THR A 17 7.91 -1.03 4.98
CA THR A 17 6.79 -0.07 4.94
C THR A 17 5.51 -0.59 5.59
N LEU A 18 5.38 -1.92 5.77
CA LEU A 18 4.19 -2.54 6.33
C LEU A 18 4.38 -2.75 7.83
N PHE A 19 4.26 -1.66 8.59
CA PHE A 19 4.46 -1.64 10.04
C PHE A 19 3.25 -1.09 10.78
N TYR A 20 3.22 -1.36 12.09
CA TYR A 20 2.35 -0.69 13.03
C TYR A 20 3.16 -0.16 14.21
N ASP A 21 2.95 1.11 14.55
CA ASP A 21 3.47 1.75 15.74
C ASP A 21 2.34 2.02 16.72
N GLY A 22 2.17 1.13 17.70
CA GLY A 22 1.13 1.23 18.71
C GLY A 22 1.35 2.33 19.76
N GLU A 23 2.51 3.00 19.81
CA GLU A 23 2.68 4.19 20.67
C GLU A 23 1.94 5.39 20.08
N TYR A 24 1.88 5.46 18.74
CA TYR A 24 1.33 6.59 17.99
C TYR A 24 0.10 6.25 17.15
N GLY A 25 -0.37 4.99 17.18
CA GLY A 25 -1.48 4.52 16.36
C GLY A 25 -1.20 4.64 14.86
N LEU A 26 0.05 4.43 14.42
CA LEU A 26 0.45 4.61 13.01
C LEU A 26 0.46 3.28 12.29
N VAL A 27 -0.20 3.21 11.15
CA VAL A 27 -0.15 2.08 10.21
C VAL A 27 0.56 2.53 8.95
N GLY A 28 1.66 1.86 8.60
CA GLY A 28 2.29 2.01 7.30
C GLY A 28 1.47 1.29 6.24
N SER A 29 1.13 2.02 5.17
CA SER A 29 0.39 1.49 4.03
C SER A 29 1.15 1.72 2.72
N LEU A 30 1.04 0.76 1.81
CA LEU A 30 1.63 0.83 0.48
C LEU A 30 0.55 0.62 -0.58
N SER A 31 0.34 1.63 -1.39
CA SER A 31 -0.55 1.61 -2.54
C SER A 31 0.21 1.29 -3.82
N LEU A 32 -0.43 0.57 -4.76
CA LEU A 32 0.05 0.37 -6.13
C LEU A 32 -0.83 1.14 -7.10
N ILE A 33 -0.24 2.04 -7.86
CA ILE A 33 -0.95 3.06 -8.64
C ILE A 33 -0.84 2.77 -10.13
N ASP A 34 -1.98 2.75 -10.79
CA ASP A 34 -2.07 2.81 -12.25
C ASP A 34 -1.97 4.29 -12.66
N VAL A 35 -0.81 4.67 -13.20
CA VAL A 35 -0.51 6.04 -13.60
C VAL A 35 -1.30 6.45 -14.83
N GLU A 36 -1.59 5.50 -15.74
CA GLU A 36 -2.33 5.79 -16.96
C GLU A 36 -3.81 6.06 -16.66
N ALA A 37 -4.39 5.28 -15.75
CA ALA A 37 -5.77 5.45 -15.29
C ALA A 37 -5.91 6.43 -14.10
N ASN A 38 -4.78 6.92 -13.59
CA ASN A 38 -4.65 7.82 -12.45
C ASN A 38 -5.46 7.37 -11.22
N LYS A 39 -5.21 6.14 -10.77
CA LYS A 39 -5.96 5.53 -9.66
C LYS A 39 -5.16 4.45 -8.93
N GLU A 40 -5.46 4.26 -7.66
CA GLU A 40 -4.95 3.15 -6.85
C GLU A 40 -5.57 1.82 -7.29
N MET A 41 -4.78 0.78 -7.46
CA MET A 41 -5.26 -0.56 -7.85
C MET A 41 -5.25 -1.55 -6.70
N TYR A 42 -4.22 -1.47 -5.86
CA TYR A 42 -4.07 -2.30 -4.67
C TYR A 42 -3.55 -1.47 -3.51
N ILE A 43 -3.93 -1.84 -2.29
CA ILE A 43 -3.35 -1.30 -1.06
C ILE A 43 -2.96 -2.44 -0.15
N ALA A 44 -1.79 -2.32 0.48
CA ALA A 44 -1.34 -3.21 1.53
C ALA A 44 -1.17 -2.44 2.84
N SER A 45 -1.65 -3.02 3.93
CA SER A 45 -1.56 -2.43 5.26
C SER A 45 -1.47 -3.51 6.35
N PHE A 46 -1.04 -3.11 7.53
CA PHE A 46 -1.03 -3.97 8.71
C PHE A 46 -2.35 -3.80 9.48
N MET A 47 -2.98 -4.90 9.88
CA MET A 47 -4.19 -4.95 10.69
C MET A 47 -3.82 -5.12 12.17
N PRO A 48 -3.96 -4.08 13.02
CA PRO A 48 -3.52 -4.14 14.41
C PRO A 48 -4.30 -5.14 15.27
N ASP A 49 -5.58 -5.37 14.95
CA ASP A 49 -6.48 -6.22 15.73
C ASP A 49 -6.05 -7.69 15.79
N ASP A 50 -5.58 -8.23 14.67
CA ASP A 50 -5.19 -9.64 14.56
C ASP A 50 -3.72 -9.84 14.14
N GLY A 51 -3.01 -8.76 13.85
CA GLY A 51 -1.59 -8.76 13.49
C GLY A 51 -1.32 -9.28 12.08
N THR A 52 -2.33 -9.34 11.21
CA THR A 52 -2.18 -9.78 9.82
C THR A 52 -1.82 -8.62 8.91
N LEU A 53 -1.23 -8.94 7.75
CA LEU A 53 -1.07 -8.02 6.64
C LEU A 53 -2.15 -8.29 5.62
N LEU A 54 -2.91 -7.26 5.28
CA LEU A 54 -3.98 -7.36 4.30
C LEU A 54 -3.54 -6.68 3.00
N ILE A 55 -3.78 -7.35 1.88
CA ILE A 55 -3.74 -6.75 0.54
C ILE A 55 -5.16 -6.72 0.01
N GLU A 56 -5.59 -5.56 -0.44
CA GLU A 56 -6.91 -5.34 -1.00
C GLU A 56 -6.80 -4.85 -2.44
N GLU A 57 -7.75 -5.28 -3.27
CA GLU A 57 -7.92 -4.83 -4.65
C GLU A 57 -9.06 -3.81 -4.70
N ALA A 58 -8.80 -2.65 -5.31
CA ALA A 58 -9.79 -1.59 -5.46
C ALA A 58 -10.90 -2.01 -6.42
N THR A 59 -12.15 -1.85 -6.00
CA THR A 59 -13.34 -2.14 -6.82
C THR A 59 -14.11 -0.88 -7.20
N GLU A 60 -13.99 0.18 -6.40
CA GLU A 60 -14.55 1.51 -6.68
C GLU A 60 -13.57 2.61 -6.26
N TRP A 61 -13.62 3.75 -6.93
CA TRP A 61 -12.70 4.88 -6.73
C TRP A 61 -13.46 6.17 -6.46
N GLU A 62 -12.78 7.10 -5.80
CA GLU A 62 -13.26 8.47 -5.68
C GLU A 62 -13.60 9.08 -7.04
N SER A 63 -14.56 10.00 -7.05
CA SER A 63 -14.79 10.85 -8.23
C SER A 63 -13.53 11.65 -8.57
N GLU A 64 -13.41 12.11 -9.81
CA GLU A 64 -12.27 12.93 -10.23
C GLU A 64 -12.03 14.08 -9.23
N ILE A 65 -10.82 14.09 -8.66
CA ILE A 65 -10.36 15.11 -7.73
C ILE A 65 -9.92 16.30 -8.58
N ASP A 66 -10.54 17.45 -8.39
CA ASP A 66 -9.97 18.71 -8.88
C ASP A 66 -8.80 19.02 -7.96
N ILE A 67 -7.58 18.76 -8.43
CA ILE A 67 -6.34 18.91 -7.65
C ILE A 67 -6.09 20.41 -7.48
N GLU A 68 -6.81 21.05 -6.55
CA GLU A 68 -6.66 22.47 -6.25
C GLU A 68 -5.39 22.75 -5.43
N ASP A 69 -4.80 21.73 -4.79
CA ASP A 69 -3.63 21.86 -3.89
C ASP A 69 -2.48 20.90 -4.25
N ASP A 70 -1.24 21.40 -4.16
CA ASP A 70 0.00 20.63 -4.44
C ASP A 70 0.26 19.49 -3.42
N ALA A 71 -0.58 19.38 -2.39
CA ALA A 71 -0.48 18.39 -1.31
C ALA A 71 -1.38 17.16 -1.52
N ASP A 72 -2.33 17.21 -2.45
CA ASP A 72 -3.23 16.09 -2.70
C ASP A 72 -2.54 14.99 -3.50
N VAL A 73 -2.79 13.76 -3.07
CA VAL A 73 -2.34 12.56 -3.77
C VAL A 73 -2.90 12.61 -5.19
N ALA A 74 -2.02 12.70 -6.19
CA ALA A 74 -2.42 13.04 -7.56
C ALA A 74 -3.25 11.97 -8.29
N TYR A 75 -3.65 10.89 -7.60
CA TYR A 75 -4.43 9.76 -8.11
C TYR A 75 -5.67 9.53 -7.27
N ARG A 76 -6.71 8.95 -7.89
CA ARG A 76 -7.96 8.61 -7.19
C ARG A 76 -7.75 7.45 -6.23
N LEU A 77 -8.16 7.61 -4.97
CA LEU A 77 -8.10 6.55 -3.96
C LEU A 77 -9.26 5.57 -4.12
N ALA A 78 -9.06 4.33 -3.63
CA ALA A 78 -10.14 3.36 -3.54
C ALA A 78 -11.14 3.78 -2.45
N VAL A 79 -12.44 3.69 -2.75
CA VAL A 79 -13.54 3.87 -1.76
C VAL A 79 -14.22 2.56 -1.42
N GLU A 80 -14.11 1.58 -2.32
CA GLU A 80 -14.47 0.19 -2.06
C GLU A 80 -13.34 -0.72 -2.53
N SER A 81 -13.15 -1.80 -1.79
CA SER A 81 -12.12 -2.80 -2.02
C SER A 81 -12.63 -4.20 -1.71
N THR A 82 -11.92 -5.19 -2.21
CA THR A 82 -12.09 -6.59 -1.82
C THR A 82 -10.76 -7.18 -1.40
N GLU A 83 -10.78 -8.14 -0.47
CA GLU A 83 -9.57 -8.85 -0.07
C GLU A 83 -8.96 -9.59 -1.28
N TYR A 84 -7.74 -9.20 -1.63
CA TYR A 84 -6.91 -9.93 -2.57
C TYR A 84 -6.17 -11.07 -1.86
N GLY A 85 -5.67 -10.80 -0.65
CA GLY A 85 -5.09 -11.82 0.21
C GLY A 85 -4.65 -11.30 1.56
N SER A 86 -4.57 -12.21 2.53
CA SER A 86 -4.06 -11.97 3.88
C SER A 86 -2.81 -12.80 4.16
N TYR A 87 -1.86 -12.22 4.90
CA TYR A 87 -0.53 -12.77 5.14
C TYR A 87 -0.07 -12.56 6.59
N ASP A 88 0.62 -13.55 7.14
CA ASP A 88 1.18 -13.47 8.50
C ASP A 88 2.61 -12.90 8.54
N ILE A 89 3.26 -12.77 7.38
CA ILE A 89 4.69 -12.47 7.27
C ILE A 89 4.88 -11.31 6.28
N PRO A 90 5.48 -10.17 6.71
CA PRO A 90 5.72 -9.01 5.86
C PRO A 90 6.48 -9.32 4.57
N GLU A 91 7.47 -10.22 4.63
CA GLU A 91 8.20 -10.66 3.44
C GLU A 91 7.30 -11.37 2.42
N VAL A 92 6.26 -12.08 2.85
CA VAL A 92 5.35 -12.76 1.91
C VAL A 92 4.42 -11.73 1.26
N ALA A 93 3.84 -10.83 2.06
CA ALA A 93 3.02 -9.72 1.55
C ALA A 93 3.81 -8.83 0.57
N SER A 94 5.06 -8.51 0.92
CA SER A 94 5.97 -7.76 0.05
C SER A 94 6.23 -8.45 -1.28
N GLY A 95 6.41 -9.78 -1.26
CA GLY A 95 6.57 -10.57 -2.48
C GLY A 95 5.34 -10.50 -3.37
N ALA A 96 4.14 -10.54 -2.79
CA ALA A 96 2.87 -10.41 -3.51
C ALA A 96 2.70 -9.01 -4.11
N MET A 97 2.96 -7.95 -3.34
CA MET A 97 2.93 -6.57 -3.82
C MET A 97 3.91 -6.33 -4.97
N LEU A 98 5.14 -6.84 -4.86
CA LEU A 98 6.13 -6.72 -5.93
C LEU A 98 5.72 -7.49 -7.19
N ALA A 99 5.04 -8.63 -7.04
CA ALA A 99 4.50 -9.38 -8.17
C ALA A 99 3.36 -8.60 -8.87
N LEU A 100 2.39 -8.07 -8.10
CA LEU A 100 1.30 -7.25 -8.62
C LEU A 100 1.81 -6.00 -9.35
N ALA A 101 2.78 -5.30 -8.76
CA ALA A 101 3.39 -4.13 -9.38
C ALA A 101 4.03 -4.46 -10.74
N LYS A 102 4.71 -5.61 -10.84
CA LYS A 102 5.32 -6.07 -12.11
C LYS A 102 4.30 -6.54 -13.13
N GLU A 103 3.25 -7.23 -12.69
CA GLU A 103 2.21 -7.78 -13.55
C GLU A 103 1.39 -6.69 -14.23
N HIS A 104 1.09 -5.62 -13.49
CA HIS A 104 0.20 -4.54 -13.92
C HIS A 104 0.93 -3.22 -14.23
N ASP A 105 2.26 -3.19 -14.18
CA ASP A 105 3.10 -2.00 -14.39
C ASP A 105 2.73 -0.81 -13.48
N LEU A 106 2.55 -1.11 -12.17
CA LEU A 106 2.06 -0.14 -11.18
C LEU A 106 3.20 0.52 -10.42
N LEU A 107 3.00 1.80 -10.06
CA LEU A 107 3.95 2.53 -9.21
C LEU A 107 3.63 2.36 -7.72
N PRO A 108 4.64 2.16 -6.85
CA PRO A 108 4.43 2.16 -5.41
C PRO A 108 4.23 3.60 -4.89
N SER A 109 3.31 3.77 -3.94
CA SER A 109 3.12 4.99 -3.16
C SER A 109 2.93 4.63 -1.69
N PHE A 110 3.75 5.23 -0.81
CA PHE A 110 3.71 4.95 0.62
C PHE A 110 3.00 6.07 1.37
N THR A 111 2.05 5.69 2.24
CA THR A 111 1.31 6.61 3.11
C THR A 111 1.25 6.05 4.52
N VAL A 112 1.31 6.94 5.52
CA VAL A 112 1.04 6.58 6.91
C VAL A 112 -0.40 6.91 7.22
N LEU A 113 -1.15 5.90 7.67
CA LEU A 113 -2.51 6.04 8.17
C LEU A 113 -2.45 6.16 9.70
N PHE A 114 -3.37 6.93 10.26
CA PHE A 114 -3.51 7.13 11.69
C PHE A 114 -4.77 6.39 12.13
N GLU A 115 -4.69 5.60 13.20
CA GLU A 115 -5.89 5.16 13.91
C GLU A 115 -6.57 6.42 14.44
N ASP A 116 -7.77 6.73 13.93
CA ASP A 116 -8.55 7.85 14.46
C ASP A 116 -8.79 7.60 15.96
N GLU A 117 -8.21 8.45 16.81
CA GLU A 117 -8.64 8.54 18.20
C GLU A 117 -10.12 8.93 18.16
N GLU A 118 -11.04 8.00 18.48
CA GLU A 118 -12.45 8.34 18.71
C GLU A 118 -12.51 9.50 19.72
N LEU A 119 -12.86 10.70 19.23
CA LEU A 119 -13.10 11.91 20.03
C LEU A 119 -14.46 11.87 20.73
#